data_AF-A0A1S2M419-F1
#
_entry.id   AF-A0A1S2M419-F1
#
_cell.length_a   1.000
_cell.length_b   1.000
_cell.length_c   1.000
_cell.angle_alpha   90.00
_cell.angle_beta   90.00
_cell.angle_gamma   90.00
#
_symmetry.space_group_name_H-M   'P 1'
#
loop_
_entity.id
_entity.type
_entity.pdbx_description
1 polymer ?
#
loop_
_entity_poly.entity_id
_entity_poly.type
_entity_poly.pdbx_seq_one_letter_code
_entity_poly.pdbx_strand_id
1 'polypeptide(L)'
;MKYVLKRHEKKAKLVGMANSNQLWLQNMREEWIHDIYEESDIHYGMIYSIHKSFHRLSTSITGFFQDEDTQKWIYVENGVAYKEAPENSDKPYGWEDDLQKLMVKEIEYNKQM
;
A
#
# COMPACT_ATOMS: atom_id res chain seq x y z
N MET A 1 -2.27 29.57 -9.48
CA MET A 1 -2.16 28.16 -9.92
C MET A 1 -3.09 27.33 -9.04
N LYS A 2 -4.08 26.66 -9.63
CA LYS A 2 -4.96 25.71 -8.92
C LYS A 2 -4.25 24.36 -8.94
N TYR A 3 -3.73 23.90 -7.82
CA TYR A 3 -3.20 22.54 -7.72
C TYR A 3 -4.37 21.57 -7.87
N VAL A 4 -4.56 21.02 -9.07
CA VAL A 4 -5.45 19.88 -9.26
C VAL A 4 -4.64 18.67 -8.83
N LEU A 5 -4.91 18.16 -7.62
CA LEU A 5 -4.38 16.87 -7.18
C LEU A 5 -4.90 15.81 -8.15
N LYS A 6 -4.07 15.38 -9.09
CA LYS A 6 -4.38 14.24 -9.94
C LYS A 6 -4.24 12.99 -9.08
N ARG A 7 -5.39 12.44 -8.65
CA ARG A 7 -5.43 11.12 -8.02
C ARG A 7 -5.13 10.08 -9.09
N HIS A 8 -4.01 9.39 -8.95
CA HIS A 8 -3.69 8.24 -9.79
C HIS A 8 -4.07 6.97 -9.06
N GLU A 9 -4.84 6.10 -9.70
CA GLU A 9 -5.35 4.87 -9.09
C GLU A 9 -5.21 3.68 -10.02
N LYS A 10 -5.03 2.48 -9.45
CA LYS A 10 -5.14 1.23 -10.20
C LYS A 10 -5.59 0.08 -9.29
N LYS A 11 -6.32 -0.87 -9.87
CA LYS A 11 -6.55 -2.17 -9.23
C LYS A 11 -5.22 -2.92 -9.15
N ALA A 12 -4.95 -3.50 -8.00
CA ALA A 12 -3.72 -4.22 -7.69
C ALA A 12 -4.00 -5.25 -6.59
N LYS A 13 -3.00 -6.06 -6.29
CA LYS A 13 -3.01 -6.91 -5.10
C LYS A 13 -1.77 -6.65 -4.27
N LEU A 14 -1.90 -6.74 -2.96
CA LEU A 14 -0.79 -6.86 -2.04
C LEU A 14 -0.60 -8.35 -1.74
N VAL A 15 0.62 -8.83 -1.91
CA VAL A 15 0.97 -10.24 -1.72
C VAL A 15 2.11 -10.36 -0.72
N GLY A 16 2.10 -11.37 0.13
CA GLY A 16 3.21 -11.66 1.01
C GLY A 16 3.13 -13.09 1.54
N MET A 17 4.13 -13.49 2.30
CA MET A 17 4.08 -14.75 3.03
C MET A 17 3.19 -14.58 4.27
N ALA A 18 2.46 -15.63 4.68
CA ALA A 18 1.56 -15.57 5.84
C ALA A 18 2.29 -15.09 7.11
N ASN A 19 3.48 -15.64 7.36
CA ASN A 19 4.31 -15.31 8.53
C ASN A 19 5.21 -14.08 8.33
N SER A 20 5.04 -13.32 7.25
CA SER A 20 5.81 -12.09 6.98
C SER A 20 5.01 -10.86 7.37
N ASN A 21 5.70 -9.88 7.95
CA ASN A 21 5.14 -8.53 8.17
C ASN A 21 5.07 -7.71 6.86
N GLN A 22 5.80 -8.12 5.81
CA GLN A 22 5.87 -7.38 4.55
C GLN A 22 4.88 -7.90 3.52
N LEU A 23 4.27 -6.95 2.80
CA LEU A 23 3.45 -7.17 1.62
C LEU A 23 4.04 -6.38 0.45
N TRP A 24 3.98 -6.95 -0.74
CA TRP A 24 4.46 -6.35 -1.99
C TRP A 24 3.31 -6.06 -2.93
N LEU A 25 3.36 -4.89 -3.56
CA LEU A 25 2.38 -4.48 -4.56
C LEU A 25 2.64 -5.22 -5.86
N GLN A 26 1.63 -5.93 -6.34
CA GLN A 26 1.69 -6.68 -7.60
C GLN A 26 0.52 -6.29 -8.52
N ASN A 27 0.73 -6.42 -9.83
CA ASN A 27 -0.35 -6.23 -10.79
C ASN A 27 -1.37 -7.37 -10.69
N MET A 28 -2.65 -7.08 -10.93
CA MET A 28 -3.76 -8.05 -10.77
C MET A 28 -3.59 -9.36 -11.53
N ARG A 29 -2.95 -9.33 -12.71
CA ARG A 29 -2.84 -10.47 -13.62
C ARG A 29 -1.53 -11.23 -13.51
N GLU A 30 -0.61 -10.76 -12.66
CA GLU A 30 0.65 -11.45 -12.45
C GLU A 30 0.46 -12.56 -11.43
N GLU A 31 1.03 -13.73 -11.71
CA GLU A 31 1.04 -14.85 -10.78
C GLU A 31 1.96 -14.54 -9.60
N TRP A 32 1.58 -15.00 -8.41
CA TRP A 32 2.43 -14.94 -7.24
C TRP A 32 3.15 -16.28 -7.11
N ILE A 33 4.48 -16.27 -7.18
CA ILE A 33 5.29 -17.50 -7.24
C ILE A 33 5.06 -18.40 -6.01
N HIS A 34 4.62 -17.81 -4.89
CA HIS A 34 4.34 -18.55 -3.65
C HIS A 34 2.91 -19.08 -3.53
N ASP A 35 2.06 -18.93 -4.55
CA ASP A 35 0.77 -19.65 -4.61
C ASP A 35 0.98 -21.18 -4.68
N ILE A 36 2.19 -21.63 -5.03
CA ILE A 36 2.62 -23.03 -5.05
C ILE A 36 2.99 -23.56 -3.65
N TYR A 37 3.24 -22.69 -2.66
CA TYR A 37 3.81 -23.05 -1.35
C TYR A 37 2.85 -22.84 -0.16
N GLU A 38 1.54 -22.78 -0.43
CA GLU A 38 0.40 -22.89 0.51
C GLU A 38 0.24 -21.88 1.66
N GLU A 39 1.15 -20.92 1.87
CA GLU A 39 0.96 -19.87 2.89
C GLU A 39 1.26 -18.46 2.37
N SER A 40 0.46 -18.00 1.41
CA SER A 40 0.50 -16.61 0.92
C SER A 40 -0.70 -15.82 1.44
N ASP A 41 -0.44 -14.62 1.95
CA ASP A 41 -1.46 -13.62 2.22
C ASP A 41 -1.65 -12.75 0.98
N ILE A 42 -2.86 -12.76 0.43
CA ILE A 42 -3.21 -12.00 -0.77
C ILE A 42 -4.39 -11.09 -0.45
N HIS A 43 -4.19 -9.80 -0.65
CA HIS A 43 -5.17 -8.75 -0.45
C HIS A 43 -5.46 -8.09 -1.79
N TYR A 44 -6.69 -8.23 -2.30
CA TYR A 44 -7.10 -7.57 -3.53
C TYR A 44 -7.62 -6.17 -3.23
N GLY A 45 -7.38 -5.22 -4.12
CA GLY A 45 -7.80 -3.85 -3.81
C GLY A 45 -7.40 -2.79 -4.83
N MET A 46 -7.40 -1.55 -4.35
CA MET A 46 -7.10 -0.36 -5.14
C MET A 46 -5.96 0.43 -4.49
N ILE A 47 -4.89 0.69 -5.23
CA ILE A 47 -3.82 1.62 -4.81
C ILE A 47 -4.12 3.01 -5.34
N TYR A 48 -3.94 4.03 -4.50
CA TYR A 48 -4.08 5.44 -4.82
C TYR A 48 -2.78 6.19 -4.52
N SER A 49 -2.25 6.95 -5.48
CA SER A 49 -1.16 7.90 -5.22
C SER A 49 -1.66 9.32 -5.35
N ILE A 50 -1.37 10.12 -4.32
CA ILE A 50 -1.75 11.52 -4.21
C ILE A 50 -0.64 12.43 -4.75
N HIS A 51 0.62 12.04 -4.53
CA HIS A 51 1.78 12.89 -4.78
C HIS A 51 2.44 12.65 -6.14
N LYS A 52 2.38 11.43 -6.68
CA LYS A 52 3.12 11.05 -7.90
C LYS A 52 2.24 10.25 -8.86
N SER A 53 2.31 10.65 -10.13
CA SER A 53 1.78 9.83 -11.22
C SER A 53 2.60 8.56 -11.38
N PHE A 54 1.94 7.47 -11.79
CA PHE A 54 2.61 6.21 -12.09
C PHE A 54 2.06 5.59 -13.38
N HIS A 55 2.89 4.79 -14.03
CA HIS A 55 2.47 3.98 -15.18
C HIS A 55 1.57 2.83 -14.70
N ARG A 56 0.59 2.42 -15.52
CA ARG A 56 -0.40 1.38 -15.16
C ARG A 56 0.22 0.05 -14.70
N LEU A 57 1.40 -0.29 -15.23
CA LEU A 57 2.13 -1.52 -14.90
C LEU A 57 3.15 -1.35 -13.76
N SER A 58 3.36 -0.13 -13.24
CA SER A 58 4.36 0.12 -12.19
C SER A 58 3.97 -0.57 -10.89
N THR A 59 4.85 -1.36 -10.29
CA THR A 59 4.68 -1.90 -8.93
C THR A 59 5.37 -1.05 -7.88
N SER A 60 6.36 -0.24 -8.27
CA SER A 60 7.01 0.77 -7.43
C SER A 60 6.13 2.02 -7.28
N ILE A 61 5.13 1.93 -6.41
CA ILE A 61 4.17 3.02 -6.15
C ILE A 61 4.21 3.38 -4.66
N THR A 62 4.26 4.67 -4.36
CA THR A 62 4.01 5.20 -3.01
C THR A 62 2.60 5.79 -2.94
N GLY A 63 1.81 5.38 -1.95
CA GLY A 63 0.41 5.77 -1.82
C GLY A 63 -0.34 4.98 -0.75
N PHE A 64 -1.66 4.93 -0.89
CA PHE A 64 -2.56 4.28 0.05
C PHE A 64 -3.34 3.18 -0.67
N PHE A 65 -3.32 1.97 -0.13
CA PHE A 65 -4.03 0.83 -0.67
C PHE A 65 -5.27 0.56 0.16
N GLN A 66 -6.42 0.37 -0.49
CA GLN A 66 -7.65 -0.09 0.16
C GLN A 66 -7.89 -1.55 -0.21
N ASP A 67 -8.03 -2.39 0.80
CA ASP A 67 -8.42 -3.79 0.66
C ASP A 67 -9.92 -3.91 0.30
N GLU A 68 -10.23 -4.76 -0.68
CA GLU A 68 -11.58 -4.91 -1.22
C GLU A 68 -12.51 -5.65 -0.23
N ASP A 69 -11.99 -6.61 0.52
CA ASP A 69 -12.78 -7.45 1.42
C ASP A 69 -13.05 -6.78 2.78
N THR A 70 -12.01 -6.22 3.38
CA THR A 70 -12.08 -5.60 4.73
C THR A 70 -12.36 -4.10 4.69
N GLN A 71 -12.22 -3.46 3.53
CA GLN A 71 -12.30 -2.01 3.35
C GLN A 71 -11.24 -1.20 4.12
N LYS A 72 -10.29 -1.88 4.78
CA LYS A 72 -9.19 -1.25 5.52
C LYS A 72 -8.15 -0.69 4.57
N TRP A 73 -7.40 0.26 5.09
CA TRP A 73 -6.38 1.00 4.39
C TRP A 73 -4.99 0.64 4.90
N ILE A 74 -3.99 0.66 4.03
CA ILE A 74 -2.59 0.50 4.40
C ILE A 74 -1.72 1.43 3.56
N TYR A 75 -0.68 1.98 4.17
CA TYR A 75 0.30 2.77 3.44
C TYR A 75 1.26 1.87 2.67
N VAL A 76 1.53 2.24 1.43
CA VAL A 76 2.47 1.56 0.54
C VAL A 76 3.58 2.54 0.20
N GLU A 77 4.82 2.13 0.41
CA GLU A 77 6.01 2.90 0.08
C GLU A 77 6.83 2.14 -0.95
N ASN A 78 7.01 2.74 -2.13
CA ASN A 78 7.77 2.16 -3.23
C ASN A 78 7.37 0.71 -3.57
N GLY A 79 6.08 0.40 -3.48
CA GLY A 79 5.54 -0.93 -3.72
C GLY A 79 5.63 -1.90 -2.54
N VAL A 80 6.02 -1.46 -1.35
CA VAL A 80 6.09 -2.29 -0.13
C VAL A 80 5.16 -1.73 0.93
N ALA A 81 4.41 -2.61 1.58
CA ALA A 81 3.56 -2.29 2.73
C ALA A 81 3.96 -3.17 3.92
N TYR A 82 3.70 -2.69 5.13
CA TYR A 82 3.98 -3.42 6.36
C TYR A 82 2.70 -3.58 7.16
N LYS A 83 2.35 -4.82 7.53
CA LYS A 83 1.13 -5.16 8.29
C LYS A 83 1.13 -4.55 9.69
N GLU A 84 2.32 -4.34 10.25
CA GLU A 84 2.60 -3.71 11.53
C GLU A 84 3.84 -2.82 11.38
N ALA A 85 3.89 -1.72 12.14
CA ALA A 85 5.07 -0.85 12.17
C ALA A 85 6.27 -1.61 12.76
N PRO A 86 7.45 -1.62 12.09
CA PRO A 86 8.68 -2.11 12.69
C PRO A 86 9.02 -1.32 13.96
N GLU A 87 9.72 -1.95 14.91
CA GLU A 87 10.16 -1.27 16.13
C GLU A 87 10.89 0.05 15.82
N ASN A 88 10.49 1.14 16.48
CA ASN A 88 11.00 2.49 16.30
C ASN A 88 10.75 3.12 14.92
N SER A 89 9.72 2.67 14.18
CA SER A 89 9.30 3.33 12.94
C SER A 89 8.12 4.27 13.18
N ASP A 90 8.33 5.56 12.95
CA ASP A 90 7.28 6.58 12.92
C ASP A 90 6.54 6.63 11.56
N LYS A 91 6.82 5.68 10.67
CA LYS A 91 6.14 5.59 9.37
C LYS A 91 4.68 5.16 9.55
N PRO A 92 3.77 5.57 8.65
CA PRO A 92 2.33 5.30 8.74
C PRO A 92 1.99 3.85 8.34
N TYR A 93 2.73 2.87 8.85
CA TYR A 93 2.51 1.45 8.58
C TYR A 93 1.36 0.88 9.40
N GLY A 94 0.88 -0.29 8.99
CA GLY A 94 -0.24 -0.98 9.59
C GLY A 94 -1.56 -0.72 8.89
N TRP A 95 -2.51 -1.63 9.11
CA TRP A 95 -3.87 -1.50 8.64
C TRP A 95 -4.65 -0.50 9.49
N GLU A 96 -5.42 0.35 8.83
CA GLU A 96 -6.24 1.39 9.44
C GLU A 96 -7.65 1.39 8.85
N ASP A 97 -8.65 1.67 9.69
CA ASP A 97 -10.05 1.70 9.24
C ASP A 97 -10.38 2.98 8.44
N ASP A 98 -9.53 4.01 8.54
CA ASP A 98 -9.78 5.34 7.97
C ASP A 98 -8.55 5.90 7.25
N LEU A 99 -8.71 6.21 5.95
CA LEU A 99 -7.70 6.86 5.12
C LEU A 99 -7.20 8.19 5.73
N GLN A 100 -8.09 8.97 6.36
CA GLN A 100 -7.70 10.27 6.92
C GLN A 100 -6.65 10.09 8.02
N LYS A 101 -6.77 9.05 8.86
CA LYS A 101 -5.77 8.74 9.89
C LYS A 101 -4.41 8.43 9.28
N LEU A 102 -4.36 7.60 8.23
CA LEU A 102 -3.11 7.30 7.52
C LEU A 102 -2.49 8.54 6.89
N MET A 103 -3.29 9.40 6.26
CA MET A 103 -2.81 10.64 5.67
C MET A 103 -2.23 11.59 6.72
N VAL A 104 -2.87 11.71 7.89
CA VAL A 104 -2.33 12.53 8.99
C VAL A 104 -0.97 11.98 9.44
N LYS A 105 -0.86 10.67 9.67
CA LYS A 105 0.41 10.02 10.04
C LYS A 105 1.51 10.24 8.98
N GLU A 106 1.16 10.15 7.70
CA GLU A 106 2.09 10.40 6.58
C GLU A 106 2.59 11.86 6.55
N ILE A 107 1.69 12.82 6.76
CA ILE A 107 2.03 14.24 6.86
C ILE A 107 2.91 14.53 8.07
N GLU A 108 2.62 13.93 9.22
CA GLU A 108 3.41 14.10 10.44
C GLU A 108 4.82 13.55 10.28
N TYR A 109 4.96 12.35 9.70
CA TYR A 109 6.25 11.76 9.37
C TYR A 109 7.07 12.67 8.44
N ASN A 110 6.45 13.16 7.36
CA ASN A 110 7.13 14.03 6.39
C ASN A 110 7.56 15.39 6.95
N LYS A 111 7.01 15.84 8.09
CA LYS A 111 7.44 17.08 8.78
C LYS A 111 8.67 16.88 9.66
N GLN A 112 8.95 15.65 10.08
CA GLN A 112 10.08 15.32 10.95
C GLN A 112 11.37 15.07 10.16
N MET A 113 11.24 14.81 8.86
CA MET A 113 12.32 14.72 7.85
C MET A 113 12.78 16.10 7.38
#